data_AF-A0A946B4Q2-F1
#
_entry.id   AF-A0A946B4Q2-F1
#
_cell.length_a   1.000
_cell.length_b   1.000
_cell.length_c   1.000
_cell.angle_alpha   90.00
_cell.angle_beta   90.00
_cell.angle_gamma   90.00
#
_symmetry.space_group_name_H-M   'P 1'
#
loop_
_entity.id
_entity.type
_entity.pdbx_description
1 polymer ?
#
loop_
_entity_poly.entity_id
_entity_poly.type
_entity_poly.pdbx_seq_one_letter_code
_entity_poly.pdbx_strand_id
1 'polypeptide(L)'
;MAERACHLPGLDPAALQWEALHFDGAGRDIAVEVPVLSGADMQAMAAHVRAHTKRYLAQYPVARVVDIIDQAIARLLDRSDPYRRRMEDLLPAITGYDREMLQLGLTEYLKSFRKPELQRFLAEDFPNPALLDDFQPLTKGGYGRAYGPEVLAHIWAGNVPGLPLWSLVSGLLVKAGTIGKVPSAEPMFATWFAQLLAEIEPELADSIAITWWKGGDEEAERALLAEADV
;
A
#
# COMPACT_ATOMS: atom_id res chain seq x y z
N MET A 1 21.48 10.20 -1.19
CA MET A 1 20.21 10.67 -1.76
C MET A 1 19.19 10.54 -0.65
N ALA A 2 18.36 11.55 -0.38
CA ALA A 2 17.35 11.46 0.68
C ALA A 2 16.32 10.38 0.32
N GLU A 3 15.86 9.63 1.33
CA GLU A 3 14.79 8.65 1.17
C GLU A 3 13.47 9.39 1.01
N ARG A 4 12.63 9.03 0.04
CA ARG A 4 11.30 9.63 -0.14
C ARG A 4 10.21 8.66 0.30
N ALA A 5 9.39 9.09 1.24
CA ALA A 5 8.26 8.34 1.76
C ALA A 5 6.98 8.62 0.97
N CYS A 6 6.95 8.22 -0.29
CA CYS A 6 5.76 8.35 -1.11
C CYS A 6 5.75 7.43 -2.34
N HIS A 7 4.54 7.18 -2.84
CA HIS A 7 4.22 6.70 -4.18
C HIS A 7 3.01 7.50 -4.66
N LEU A 8 3.21 8.45 -5.57
CA LEU A 8 2.23 9.51 -5.90
C LEU A 8 1.88 9.46 -7.39
N PRO A 9 1.16 8.42 -7.86
CA PRO A 9 0.80 8.36 -9.28
C PRO A 9 -0.07 9.56 -9.66
N GLY A 10 0.17 10.09 -10.85
CA GLY A 10 -0.55 11.25 -11.37
C GLY A 10 -0.08 12.62 -10.86
N LEU A 11 0.87 12.69 -9.93
CA LEU A 11 1.50 13.94 -9.50
C LEU A 11 2.95 14.02 -9.99
N ASP A 12 3.43 15.23 -10.27
CA ASP A 12 4.84 15.47 -10.62
C ASP A 12 5.67 15.75 -9.35
N PRO A 13 6.58 14.86 -8.94
CA PRO A 13 7.41 15.05 -7.75
C PRO A 13 8.28 16.33 -7.80
N ALA A 14 8.59 16.84 -8.99
CA ALA A 14 9.39 18.07 -9.15
C ALA A 14 8.57 19.35 -8.89
N ALA A 15 7.24 19.28 -8.99
CA ALA A 15 6.33 20.39 -8.71
C ALA A 15 5.92 20.48 -7.23
N LEU A 16 6.19 19.44 -6.45
CA LEU A 16 5.81 19.37 -5.05
C LEU A 16 6.82 20.04 -4.12
N GLN A 17 6.30 20.55 -3.01
CA GLN A 17 7.11 20.91 -1.85
C GLN A 17 7.38 19.66 -1.00
N TRP A 18 8.53 19.65 -0.32
CA TRP A 18 8.99 18.53 0.48
C TRP A 18 9.42 19.04 1.85
N GLU A 19 9.09 18.28 2.88
CA GLU A 19 9.65 18.47 4.22
C GLU A 19 10.41 17.20 4.65
N ALA A 20 11.34 17.36 5.60
CA ALA A 20 12.17 16.27 6.08
C ALA A 20 11.73 15.81 7.47
N LEU A 21 11.40 14.54 7.59
CA LEU A 21 11.30 13.85 8.87
C LEU A 21 12.67 13.30 9.25
N HIS A 22 13.11 13.59 10.48
CA HIS A 22 14.40 13.15 11.00
C HIS A 22 14.21 12.00 11.98
N PHE A 23 15.01 10.95 11.81
CA PHE A 23 15.05 9.78 12.66
C PHE A 23 16.46 9.59 13.17
N ASP A 24 16.63 9.45 14.49
CA ASP A 24 17.93 9.31 15.18
C ASP A 24 18.14 7.91 15.78
N GLY A 25 17.29 6.94 15.41
CA GLY A 25 17.35 5.58 15.93
C GLY A 25 18.67 4.88 15.59
N ALA A 26 19.14 4.06 16.53
CA ALA A 26 20.41 3.34 16.44
C ALA A 26 21.65 4.24 16.15
N GLY A 27 21.59 5.53 16.54
CA GLY A 27 22.72 6.46 16.42
C GLY A 27 23.01 6.93 15.00
N ARG A 28 22.04 6.79 14.08
CA ARG A 28 22.10 7.30 12.70
C ARG A 28 21.05 8.39 12.54
N ASP A 29 21.45 9.55 12.03
CA ASP A 29 20.50 10.59 11.58
C ASP A 29 20.08 10.26 10.13
N ILE A 30 18.81 9.93 9.96
CA ILE A 30 18.19 9.63 8.67
C ILE A 30 17.14 10.71 8.39
N ALA A 31 17.33 11.44 7.29
CA ALA A 31 16.33 12.33 6.75
C ALA A 31 15.47 11.59 5.71
N VAL A 32 14.16 11.57 5.94
CA VAL A 32 13.15 11.07 5.00
C VAL A 32 12.32 12.25 4.51
N GLU A 33 12.34 12.48 3.21
CA GLU A 33 11.50 13.46 2.53
C GLU A 33 10.06 12.94 2.43
N VAL A 34 9.12 13.75 2.90
CA VAL A 34 7.67 13.54 2.74
C VAL A 34 7.07 14.70 1.93
N PRO A 35 6.06 14.42 1.09
CA PRO A 35 5.44 15.46 0.29
C PRO A 35 4.58 16.39 1.14
N VAL A 36 4.52 17.67 0.77
CA VAL A 36 3.53 18.62 1.27
C VAL A 36 2.47 18.77 0.19
N LEU A 37 1.28 18.21 0.42
CA LEU A 37 0.19 18.15 -0.54
C LEU A 37 -0.93 19.11 -0.16
N SER A 38 -1.41 19.90 -1.13
CA SER A 38 -2.62 20.70 -0.99
C SER A 38 -3.89 19.86 -1.17
N GLY A 39 -5.06 20.41 -0.84
CA GLY A 39 -6.33 19.74 -1.13
C GLY A 39 -6.52 19.45 -2.63
N ALA A 40 -6.01 20.31 -3.51
CA ALA A 40 -6.06 20.09 -4.96
C ALA A 40 -5.17 18.93 -5.43
N ASP A 41 -3.99 18.76 -4.82
CA ASP A 41 -3.10 17.63 -5.10
C ASP A 41 -3.76 16.31 -4.67
N MET A 42 -4.42 16.30 -3.51
CA MET A 42 -5.17 15.13 -3.03
C MET A 42 -6.32 14.76 -3.98
N GLN A 43 -7.09 15.74 -4.45
CA GLN A 43 -8.17 15.53 -5.42
C GLN A 43 -7.64 15.00 -6.76
N ALA A 44 -6.55 15.56 -7.28
CA ALA A 44 -5.94 15.12 -8.52
C ALA A 44 -5.42 13.67 -8.41
N MET A 45 -4.75 13.34 -7.31
CA MET A 45 -4.27 12.00 -7.01
C MET A 45 -5.43 11.00 -6.85
N ALA A 46 -6.51 11.38 -6.15
CA ALA A 46 -7.68 10.53 -6.00
C ALA A 46 -8.40 10.28 -7.33
N ALA A 47 -8.54 11.30 -8.17
CA ALA A 47 -9.09 11.16 -9.51
C ALA A 47 -8.22 10.24 -10.39
N HIS A 48 -6.89 10.33 -10.28
CA HIS A 48 -5.96 9.47 -10.99
C HIS A 48 -6.11 8.00 -10.56
N VAL A 49 -6.08 7.73 -9.26
CA VAL A 49 -6.28 6.39 -8.69
C VAL A 49 -7.63 5.83 -9.14
N ARG A 50 -8.72 6.58 -8.96
CA ARG A 50 -10.08 6.17 -9.37
C ARG A 50 -10.14 5.77 -10.84
N ALA A 51 -9.53 6.57 -11.72
CA ALA A 51 -9.50 6.29 -13.15
C ALA A 51 -8.73 5.00 -13.49
N HIS A 52 -7.59 4.77 -12.85
CA HIS A 52 -6.76 3.57 -13.08
C HIS A 52 -7.38 2.33 -12.46
N THR A 53 -8.04 2.46 -11.29
CA THR A 53 -8.79 1.37 -10.68
C THR A 53 -9.85 0.84 -11.64
N LYS A 54 -10.67 1.72 -12.22
CA LYS A 54 -11.72 1.33 -13.19
C LYS A 54 -11.15 0.65 -14.43
N ARG A 55 -10.08 1.24 -14.95
CA ARG A 55 -9.52 0.88 -16.25
C ARG A 55 -8.71 -0.42 -16.19
N TYR A 56 -7.98 -0.64 -15.10
CA TYR A 56 -7.01 -1.73 -14.97
C TYR A 56 -7.37 -2.66 -13.81
N LEU A 57 -7.25 -2.21 -12.55
CA LEU A 57 -7.37 -3.09 -11.38
C LEU A 57 -8.71 -3.83 -11.31
N ALA A 58 -9.83 -3.15 -11.57
CA ALA A 58 -11.16 -3.75 -11.59
C ALA A 58 -11.35 -4.81 -12.69
N GLN A 59 -10.54 -4.75 -13.76
CA GLN A 59 -10.58 -5.70 -14.87
C GLN A 59 -9.67 -6.92 -14.65
N TYR A 60 -8.77 -6.88 -13.66
CA TYR A 60 -7.86 -7.99 -13.41
C TYR A 60 -8.63 -9.17 -12.81
N PRO A 61 -8.39 -10.41 -13.26
CA PRO A 61 -8.81 -11.58 -12.49
C PRO A 61 -8.17 -11.53 -11.10
N VAL A 62 -8.91 -11.88 -10.05
CA VAL A 62 -8.40 -11.86 -8.67
C VAL A 62 -7.17 -12.75 -8.52
N ALA A 63 -7.09 -13.84 -9.29
CA ALA A 63 -5.90 -14.69 -9.37
C ALA A 63 -4.64 -13.94 -9.83
N ARG A 64 -4.77 -13.00 -10.78
CA ARG A 64 -3.65 -12.15 -11.23
C ARG A 64 -3.20 -11.22 -10.12
N VAL A 65 -4.14 -10.62 -9.37
CA VAL A 65 -3.81 -9.77 -8.22
C VAL A 65 -3.04 -10.57 -7.16
N VAL A 66 -3.51 -11.79 -6.85
CA VAL A 66 -2.80 -12.71 -5.94
C VAL A 66 -1.38 -13.01 -6.43
N ASP A 67 -1.20 -13.25 -7.73
CA ASP A 67 0.13 -13.54 -8.31
C ASP A 67 1.09 -12.34 -8.22
N ILE A 68 0.60 -11.13 -8.46
CA ILE A 68 1.38 -9.89 -8.34
C ILE A 68 1.83 -9.68 -6.89
N ILE A 69 0.91 -9.84 -5.93
CA ILE A 69 1.23 -9.72 -4.51
C ILE A 69 2.22 -10.81 -4.10
N ASP A 70 1.99 -12.08 -4.50
CA ASP A 70 2.89 -13.19 -4.19
C ASP A 70 4.31 -12.94 -4.71
N GLN A 71 4.44 -12.37 -5.92
CA GLN A 71 5.73 -12.01 -6.50
C GLN A 71 6.45 -10.92 -5.69
N ALA A 72 5.73 -9.88 -5.26
CA ALA A 72 6.28 -8.83 -4.41
C ALA A 72 6.75 -9.40 -3.05
N ILE A 73 5.92 -10.24 -2.42
CA ILE A 73 6.25 -10.89 -1.15
C ILE A 73 7.41 -11.88 -1.32
N ALA A 74 7.49 -12.61 -2.43
CA ALA A 74 8.62 -13.48 -2.73
C ALA A 74 9.93 -12.70 -2.81
N ARG A 75 9.94 -11.55 -3.49
CA ARG A 75 11.10 -10.63 -3.51
C ARG A 75 11.46 -10.14 -2.11
N LEU A 76 10.47 -9.72 -1.31
CA LEU A 76 10.72 -9.26 0.06
C LEU A 76 11.18 -10.37 1.02
N LEU A 77 10.89 -11.64 0.74
CA LEU A 77 11.41 -12.77 1.50
C LEU A 77 12.85 -13.16 1.11
N ASP A 78 13.30 -12.77 -0.09
CA ASP A 78 14.70 -12.95 -0.50
C ASP A 78 15.58 -11.89 0.18
N ARG A 79 16.46 -12.34 1.09
CA ARG A 79 17.40 -11.47 1.81
C ARG A 79 18.42 -10.77 0.91
N SER A 80 18.58 -11.22 -0.33
CA SER A 80 19.45 -10.59 -1.32
C SER A 80 18.76 -9.49 -2.14
N ASP A 81 17.43 -9.43 -2.14
CA ASP A 81 16.67 -8.43 -2.88
C ASP A 81 17.02 -7.01 -2.38
N PRO A 82 17.18 -6.02 -3.30
CA PRO A 82 17.50 -4.65 -2.93
C PRO A 82 16.52 -4.01 -1.94
N TYR A 83 15.20 -4.21 -2.10
CA TYR A 83 14.20 -3.67 -1.18
C TYR A 83 14.30 -4.32 0.19
N ARG A 84 14.48 -5.65 0.23
CA ARG A 84 14.64 -6.37 1.50
C ARG A 84 15.88 -5.89 2.27
N ARG A 85 17.03 -5.74 1.60
CA ARG A 85 18.24 -5.19 2.23
C ARG A 85 18.04 -3.76 2.74
N ARG A 86 17.34 -2.92 1.96
CA ARG A 86 17.02 -1.54 2.33
C ARG A 86 16.10 -1.47 3.56
N MET A 87 15.06 -2.29 3.60
CA MET A 87 14.16 -2.42 4.75
C MET A 87 14.91 -2.83 6.01
N GLU A 88 15.77 -3.86 5.94
CA GLU A 88 16.54 -4.32 7.09
C GLU A 88 17.59 -3.31 7.56
N ASP A 89 18.09 -2.43 6.69
CA ASP A 89 19.02 -1.38 7.09
C ASP A 89 18.34 -0.18 7.74
N LEU A 90 17.23 0.29 7.15
CA LEU A 90 16.63 1.56 7.50
C LEU A 90 15.51 1.45 8.54
N LEU A 91 14.70 0.39 8.52
CA LEU A 91 13.58 0.26 9.45
C LEU A 91 14.02 0.25 10.93
N PRO A 92 15.13 -0.41 11.34
CA PRO A 92 15.59 -0.34 12.73
C PRO A 92 15.90 1.10 13.18
N ALA A 93 16.50 1.91 12.30
CA ALA A 93 16.86 3.29 12.60
C ALA A 93 15.65 4.24 12.56
N ILE A 94 14.64 3.94 11.73
CA ILE A 94 13.38 4.71 11.66
C ILE A 94 12.47 4.39 12.85
N THR A 95 12.32 3.11 13.18
CA THR A 95 11.32 2.64 14.15
C THR A 95 11.87 2.45 15.56
N GLY A 96 13.19 2.40 15.72
CA GLY A 96 13.86 2.11 17.00
C GLY A 96 13.83 0.63 17.41
N TYR A 97 13.27 -0.25 16.58
CA TYR A 97 13.24 -1.69 16.85
C TYR A 97 14.63 -2.31 16.72
N ASP A 98 14.88 -3.36 17.50
CA ASP A 98 16.08 -4.17 17.35
C ASP A 98 16.16 -4.80 15.95
N ARG A 99 17.36 -4.83 15.38
CA ARG A 99 17.60 -5.31 14.02
C ARG A 99 17.26 -6.79 13.86
N GLU A 100 17.68 -7.64 14.80
CA GLU A 100 17.45 -9.08 14.71
C GLU A 100 15.97 -9.41 14.90
N MET A 101 15.32 -8.75 15.86
CA MET A 101 13.87 -8.86 16.05
C MET A 101 13.10 -8.44 14.79
N LEU A 102 13.48 -7.33 14.16
CA LEU A 102 12.83 -6.87 12.93
C LEU A 102 13.06 -7.85 11.78
N GLN A 103 14.28 -8.36 11.59
CA GLN A 103 14.59 -9.33 10.54
C GLN A 103 13.76 -10.62 10.66
N LEU A 104 13.67 -11.17 11.87
CA LEU A 104 12.90 -12.37 12.13
C LEU A 104 11.39 -12.09 12.00
N GLY A 105 10.91 -11.05 12.68
CA GLY A 105 9.50 -10.66 12.70
C GLY A 105 8.98 -10.32 11.30
N LEU A 106 9.75 -9.59 10.50
CA LEU A 106 9.39 -9.25 9.13
C LEU A 106 9.29 -10.50 8.24
N THR A 107 10.18 -11.47 8.42
CA THR A 107 10.14 -12.72 7.64
C THR A 107 8.87 -13.51 7.94
N GLU A 108 8.53 -13.70 9.21
CA GLU A 108 7.29 -14.40 9.60
C GLU A 108 6.05 -13.61 9.18
N TYR A 109 6.09 -12.30 9.29
CA TYR A 109 5.01 -11.42 8.86
C TYR A 109 4.71 -11.56 7.36
N LEU A 110 5.75 -11.44 6.51
CA LEU A 110 5.62 -11.51 5.05
C LEU A 110 5.11 -12.87 4.58
N LYS A 111 5.44 -13.98 5.26
CA LYS A 111 4.91 -15.31 4.91
C LYS A 111 3.38 -15.37 4.94
N SER A 112 2.73 -14.54 5.75
CA SER A 112 1.26 -14.44 5.81
C SER A 112 0.61 -13.94 4.52
N PHE A 113 1.41 -13.40 3.59
CA PHE A 113 0.94 -12.83 2.33
C PHE A 113 1.43 -13.61 1.10
N ARG A 114 1.90 -14.85 1.30
CA ARG A 114 2.18 -15.76 0.18
C ARG A 114 0.89 -16.30 -0.40
N LYS A 115 0.96 -16.75 -1.65
CA LYS A 115 -0.20 -17.18 -2.45
C LYS A 115 -1.13 -18.15 -1.73
N PRO A 116 -0.65 -19.22 -1.04
CA PRO A 116 -1.55 -20.12 -0.30
C PRO A 116 -2.34 -19.39 0.79
N GLU A 117 -1.70 -18.49 1.53
CA GLU A 117 -2.30 -17.70 2.60
C GLU A 117 -3.29 -16.66 2.06
N LEU A 118 -2.95 -15.97 0.97
CA LEU A 118 -3.87 -15.05 0.28
C LEU A 118 -5.11 -15.77 -0.25
N GLN A 119 -4.95 -16.97 -0.81
CA GLN A 119 -6.05 -17.80 -1.28
C GLN A 119 -6.94 -18.27 -0.13
N ARG A 120 -6.34 -18.64 1.02
CA ARG A 120 -7.11 -18.97 2.23
C ARG A 120 -7.90 -17.77 2.73
N PHE A 121 -7.28 -16.60 2.76
CA PHE A 121 -7.93 -15.37 3.20
C PHE A 121 -9.11 -15.00 2.30
N LEU A 122 -8.94 -15.06 0.97
CA LEU A 122 -10.04 -14.88 0.02
C LEU A 122 -11.17 -15.89 0.23
N ALA A 123 -10.85 -17.16 0.46
CA ALA A 123 -11.85 -18.22 0.63
C ALA A 123 -12.65 -18.10 1.94
N GLU A 124 -12.11 -17.40 2.95
CA GLU A 124 -12.79 -17.14 4.22
C GLU A 124 -13.96 -16.16 4.05
N ASP A 125 -13.74 -15.07 3.30
CA ASP A 125 -14.77 -14.05 3.05
C ASP A 125 -15.61 -14.32 1.79
N PHE A 126 -15.02 -14.96 0.78
CA PHE A 126 -15.66 -15.30 -0.49
C PHE A 126 -15.63 -16.81 -0.72
N PRO A 127 -16.71 -17.54 -0.38
CA PRO A 127 -16.82 -18.97 -0.71
C PRO A 127 -16.63 -19.28 -2.20
N ASN A 128 -16.91 -18.29 -3.08
CA ASN A 128 -16.54 -18.32 -4.49
C ASN A 128 -15.82 -17.00 -4.86
N PRO A 129 -14.47 -16.95 -4.86
CA PRO A 129 -13.71 -15.74 -5.22
C PRO A 129 -13.94 -15.26 -6.66
N ALA A 130 -14.44 -16.12 -7.56
CA ALA A 130 -14.78 -15.71 -8.93
C ALA A 130 -15.92 -14.67 -8.97
N LEU A 131 -16.63 -14.44 -7.85
CA LEU A 131 -17.56 -13.31 -7.69
C LEU A 131 -16.90 -11.96 -7.89
N LEU A 132 -15.60 -11.84 -7.63
CA LEU A 132 -14.84 -10.62 -7.87
C LEU A 132 -14.53 -10.43 -9.36
N ASP A 133 -14.57 -11.50 -10.15
CA ASP A 133 -14.18 -11.51 -11.57
C ASP A 133 -15.38 -11.28 -12.49
N ASP A 134 -16.48 -11.99 -12.27
CA ASP A 134 -17.68 -11.90 -13.11
C ASP A 134 -18.95 -12.31 -12.33
N PHE A 135 -20.10 -12.24 -12.98
CA PHE A 135 -21.36 -12.76 -12.47
C PHE A 135 -21.29 -14.27 -12.24
N GLN A 136 -21.45 -14.68 -10.98
CA GLN A 136 -21.48 -16.08 -10.56
C GLN A 136 -22.87 -16.47 -10.06
N PRO A 137 -23.28 -17.74 -10.22
CA PRO A 137 -24.53 -18.23 -9.66
C PRO A 137 -24.53 -18.17 -8.13
N LEU A 138 -25.63 -17.73 -7.54
CA LEU A 138 -25.80 -17.64 -6.09
C LEU A 138 -26.57 -18.83 -5.52
N THR A 139 -26.28 -19.20 -4.27
CA THR A 139 -26.91 -20.34 -3.58
C THR A 139 -28.42 -20.20 -3.41
N LYS A 140 -28.93 -18.96 -3.40
CA LYS A 140 -30.37 -18.64 -3.32
C LYS A 140 -31.03 -18.42 -4.69
N GLY A 141 -30.32 -18.72 -5.78
CA GLY A 141 -30.75 -18.48 -7.16
C GLY A 141 -30.31 -17.11 -7.70
N GLY A 142 -30.31 -16.97 -9.02
CA GLY A 142 -29.82 -15.78 -9.72
C GLY A 142 -28.30 -15.72 -9.84
N TYR A 143 -27.80 -14.59 -10.33
CA TYR A 143 -26.37 -14.30 -10.47
C TYR A 143 -26.00 -13.07 -9.64
N GLY A 144 -24.81 -13.08 -9.04
CA GLY A 144 -24.25 -11.96 -8.30
C GLY A 144 -22.82 -11.69 -8.71
N ARG A 145 -22.36 -10.48 -8.44
CA ARG A 145 -20.96 -10.06 -8.63
C ARG A 145 -20.60 -9.09 -7.52
N ALA A 146 -19.37 -9.19 -7.02
CA ALA A 146 -18.80 -8.31 -6.01
C ALA A 146 -17.95 -7.23 -6.68
N TYR A 147 -18.01 -6.01 -6.15
CA TYR A 147 -17.23 -4.87 -6.61
C TYR A 147 -16.53 -4.23 -5.41
N GLY A 148 -15.23 -3.95 -5.55
CA GLY A 148 -14.50 -3.13 -4.59
C GLY A 148 -14.77 -1.63 -4.79
N PRO A 149 -14.49 -0.80 -3.78
CA PRO A 149 -14.50 0.65 -3.93
C PRO A 149 -13.46 1.10 -4.96
N GLU A 150 -13.71 2.21 -5.63
CA GLU A 150 -12.78 2.77 -6.60
C GLU A 150 -11.62 3.50 -5.91
N VAL A 151 -11.91 4.08 -4.73
CA VAL A 151 -10.95 4.69 -3.81
C VAL A 151 -11.26 4.26 -2.36
N LEU A 152 -10.33 3.52 -1.77
CA LEU A 152 -10.29 3.11 -0.37
C LEU A 152 -9.22 3.94 0.34
N ALA A 153 -9.61 4.72 1.35
CA ALA A 153 -8.67 5.51 2.14
C ALA A 153 -8.15 4.71 3.34
N HIS A 154 -6.85 4.80 3.59
CA HIS A 154 -6.23 4.21 4.78
C HIS A 154 -5.51 5.28 5.57
N ILE A 155 -5.70 5.29 6.89
CA ILE A 155 -4.91 6.10 7.82
C ILE A 155 -4.23 5.15 8.79
N TRP A 156 -2.93 4.92 8.61
CA TRP A 156 -2.19 3.92 9.37
C TRP A 156 -1.51 4.50 10.62
N ALA A 157 -1.50 3.70 11.68
CA ALA A 157 -0.74 3.97 12.90
C ALA A 157 0.72 3.52 12.75
N GLY A 158 1.64 4.21 13.41
CA GLY A 158 3.10 3.96 13.31
C GLY A 158 3.71 3.21 14.49
N ASN A 159 2.90 2.47 15.25
CA ASN A 159 3.34 1.72 16.43
C ASN A 159 3.87 0.32 16.10
N VAL A 160 3.40 -0.29 15.00
CA VAL A 160 3.80 -1.63 14.56
C VAL A 160 4.40 -1.55 13.16
N PRO A 161 5.68 -1.91 12.97
CA PRO A 161 6.30 -1.93 11.66
C PRO A 161 5.55 -2.83 10.68
N GLY A 162 5.35 -2.35 9.44
CA GLY A 162 4.72 -3.14 8.39
C GLY A 162 3.19 -3.30 8.50
N LEU A 163 2.56 -2.78 9.56
CA LEU A 163 1.11 -2.81 9.77
C LEU A 163 0.26 -2.42 8.54
N PRO A 164 0.65 -1.42 7.71
CA PRO A 164 -0.10 -1.05 6.52
C PRO A 164 -0.42 -2.21 5.56
N LEU A 165 0.47 -3.21 5.49
CA LEU A 165 0.42 -4.27 4.50
C LEU A 165 -0.87 -5.09 4.58
N TRP A 166 -1.40 -5.35 5.78
CA TRP A 166 -2.66 -6.08 5.95
C TRP A 166 -3.81 -5.43 5.18
N SER A 167 -4.15 -4.19 5.54
CA SER A 167 -5.30 -3.52 4.92
C SER A 167 -5.05 -3.17 3.45
N LEU A 168 -3.81 -2.88 3.07
CA LEU A 168 -3.43 -2.64 1.67
C LEU A 168 -3.65 -3.89 0.82
N VAL A 169 -3.15 -5.05 1.26
CA VAL A 169 -3.36 -6.33 0.57
C VAL A 169 -4.85 -6.69 0.53
N SER A 170 -5.58 -6.53 1.64
CA SER A 170 -7.04 -6.78 1.65
C SER A 170 -7.77 -5.92 0.63
N GLY A 171 -7.43 -4.63 0.53
CA GLY A 171 -7.98 -3.72 -0.48
C GLY A 171 -7.70 -4.19 -1.91
N LEU A 172 -6.44 -4.54 -2.20
CA LEU A 172 -6.06 -5.04 -3.52
C LEU A 172 -6.78 -6.35 -3.89
N LEU A 173 -6.92 -7.29 -2.94
CA LEU A 173 -7.62 -8.56 -3.16
C LEU A 173 -9.09 -8.37 -3.56
N VAL A 174 -9.74 -7.32 -3.07
CA VAL A 174 -11.11 -6.93 -3.50
C VAL A 174 -11.12 -5.93 -4.65
N LYS A 175 -9.95 -5.69 -5.27
CA LYS A 175 -9.73 -4.80 -6.43
C LYS A 175 -10.04 -3.34 -6.14
N ALA A 176 -9.79 -2.90 -4.90
CA ALA A 176 -9.93 -1.52 -4.51
C ALA A 176 -8.70 -0.69 -4.90
N GLY A 177 -8.93 0.49 -5.47
CA GLY A 177 -7.89 1.51 -5.55
C GLY A 177 -7.60 2.04 -4.15
N THR A 178 -6.34 2.22 -3.79
CA THR A 178 -5.95 2.52 -2.41
C THR A 178 -5.22 3.85 -2.34
N ILE A 179 -5.61 4.70 -1.39
CA ILE A 179 -4.84 5.88 -0.99
C ILE A 179 -4.52 5.76 0.50
N GLY A 180 -3.24 5.63 0.82
CA GLY A 180 -2.77 5.35 2.17
C GLY A 180 -1.94 6.46 2.75
N LYS A 181 -2.33 6.95 3.93
CA LYS A 181 -1.55 7.86 4.74
C LYS A 181 -0.64 7.09 5.68
N VAL A 182 0.67 7.20 5.45
CA VAL A 182 1.67 6.64 6.35
C VAL A 182 1.86 7.51 7.60
N PRO A 183 2.22 6.90 8.74
CA PRO A 183 2.51 7.62 9.97
C PRO A 183 3.89 8.27 9.93
N SER A 184 4.07 9.40 10.63
CA SER A 184 5.38 10.04 10.77
C SER A 184 6.43 9.16 11.45
N ALA A 185 6.01 8.21 12.30
CA ALA A 185 6.92 7.32 13.01
C ALA A 185 7.51 6.19 12.12
N GLU A 186 6.83 5.84 11.03
CA GLU A 186 7.29 4.82 10.08
C GLU A 186 6.66 5.08 8.71
N PRO A 187 7.29 5.90 7.86
CA PRO A 187 6.68 6.33 6.60
C PRO A 187 7.14 5.50 5.38
N MET A 188 7.98 4.47 5.56
CA MET A 188 8.73 3.85 4.47
C MET A 188 8.21 2.47 4.04
N PHE A 189 7.65 1.66 4.93
CA PHE A 189 7.30 0.27 4.60
C PHE A 189 6.28 0.19 3.46
N ALA A 190 5.13 0.86 3.63
CA ALA A 190 4.07 0.89 2.62
C ALA A 190 4.57 1.56 1.33
N THR A 191 5.40 2.60 1.46
CA THR A 191 6.04 3.30 0.34
C THR A 191 6.86 2.33 -0.51
N TRP A 192 7.78 1.58 0.12
CA TRP A 192 8.62 0.63 -0.60
C TRP A 192 7.81 -0.52 -1.19
N PHE A 193 6.77 -0.99 -0.50
CA PHE A 193 5.90 -2.02 -1.05
C PHE A 193 5.16 -1.54 -2.31
N ALA A 194 4.62 -0.31 -2.30
CA ALA A 194 3.98 0.27 -3.48
C ALA A 194 4.97 0.51 -4.63
N GLN A 195 6.19 0.98 -4.34
CA GLN A 195 7.25 1.12 -5.36
C GLN A 195 7.67 -0.23 -5.94
N LEU A 196 7.77 -1.27 -5.11
CA LEU A 196 8.05 -2.63 -5.56
C LEU A 196 6.93 -3.17 -6.45
N LEU A 197 5.67 -2.91 -6.10
CA LEU A 197 4.54 -3.24 -6.97
C LEU A 197 4.61 -2.48 -8.30
N ALA A 198 5.05 -1.22 -8.31
CA ALA A 198 5.25 -0.45 -9.54
C ALA A 198 6.35 -1.04 -10.44
N GLU A 199 7.39 -1.66 -9.88
CA GLU A 199 8.39 -2.40 -10.68
C GLU A 199 7.82 -3.69 -11.28
N ILE A 200 6.87 -4.35 -10.60
CA ILE A 200 6.30 -5.64 -11.02
C ILE A 200 5.15 -5.45 -12.01
N GLU A 201 4.23 -4.55 -11.68
CA GLU A 201 2.99 -4.30 -12.43
C GLU A 201 2.64 -2.80 -12.35
N PRO A 202 3.17 -1.97 -13.28
CA PRO A 202 2.94 -0.53 -13.29
C PRO A 202 1.45 -0.13 -13.33
N GLU A 203 0.63 -0.83 -14.12
CA GLU A 203 -0.80 -0.49 -14.29
C GLU A 203 -1.60 -0.67 -12.99
N LEU A 204 -1.24 -1.67 -12.17
CA LEU A 204 -1.84 -1.87 -10.85
C LEU A 204 -1.33 -0.81 -9.87
N ALA A 205 -0.04 -0.47 -9.92
CA ALA A 205 0.55 0.50 -9.02
C ALA A 205 0.01 1.94 -9.23
N ASP A 206 -0.48 2.29 -10.42
CA ASP A 206 -1.19 3.55 -10.66
C ASP A 206 -2.57 3.61 -9.96
N SER A 207 -3.06 2.47 -9.46
CA SER A 207 -4.26 2.39 -8.61
C SER A 207 -3.93 2.46 -7.10
N ILE A 208 -2.68 2.72 -6.75
CA ILE A 208 -2.21 2.83 -5.36
C ILE A 208 -1.53 4.18 -5.20
N ALA A 209 -1.87 4.93 -4.17
CA ALA A 209 -1.09 6.08 -3.73
C ALA A 209 -0.71 5.92 -2.26
N ILE A 210 0.56 6.18 -1.95
CA ILE A 210 1.09 6.21 -0.59
C ILE A 210 1.62 7.62 -0.36
N THR A 211 1.06 8.30 0.63
CA THR A 211 1.40 9.69 0.92
C THR A 211 1.47 9.92 2.43
N TRP A 212 1.86 11.13 2.80
CA TRP A 212 1.98 11.56 4.17
C TRP A 212 1.40 12.97 4.31
N TRP A 213 0.83 13.25 5.48
CA TRP A 213 0.61 14.60 5.97
C TRP A 213 0.72 14.60 7.50
N LYS A 214 1.00 15.78 8.05
CA LYS A 214 1.08 15.95 9.49
C LYS A 214 -0.29 15.72 10.12
N GLY A 215 -0.35 14.91 11.18
CA GLY A 215 -1.59 14.73 11.94
C GLY A 215 -2.13 16.07 12.44
N GLY A 216 -3.44 16.30 12.28
CA GLY A 216 -4.09 17.58 12.58
C GLY A 216 -4.07 18.58 11.41
N ASP A 217 -3.42 18.25 10.29
CA ASP A 217 -3.69 18.94 9.02
C ASP A 217 -5.02 18.45 8.45
N GLU A 218 -6.05 19.27 8.62
CA GLU A 218 -7.40 18.91 8.22
C GLU A 218 -7.67 19.15 6.72
N GLU A 219 -6.86 19.94 6.01
CA GLU A 219 -7.16 20.25 4.60
C GLU A 219 -6.95 19.02 3.71
N ALA A 220 -5.75 18.44 3.77
CA ALA A 220 -5.39 17.25 3.02
C ALA A 220 -6.26 16.04 3.41
N GLU A 221 -6.51 15.87 4.71
CA GLU A 221 -7.35 14.79 5.23
C GLU A 221 -8.81 14.92 4.77
N ARG A 222 -9.41 16.11 4.89
CA ARG A 222 -10.79 16.32 4.40
C ARG A 222 -10.89 16.14 2.89
N ALA A 223 -9.90 16.60 2.14
CA ALA A 223 -9.90 16.43 0.69
C ALA A 223 -9.89 14.94 0.32
N LEU A 224 -9.04 14.13 0.96
CA LEU A 224 -9.05 12.68 0.74
C LEU A 224 -10.38 12.04 1.17
N LEU A 225 -10.87 12.33 2.37
CA LEU A 225 -12.09 11.72 2.90
C LEU A 225 -13.33 12.09 2.07
N ALA A 226 -13.35 13.24 1.41
CA ALA A 226 -14.41 13.62 0.49
C ALA A 226 -14.39 12.81 -0.82
N GLU A 227 -13.21 12.32 -1.22
CA GLU A 227 -13.01 11.50 -2.42
C GLU A 227 -13.04 10.00 -2.14
N ALA A 228 -12.95 9.56 -0.89
CA ALA A 228 -12.93 8.16 -0.51
C ALA A 228 -14.34 7.55 -0.56
N ASP A 229 -14.45 6.35 -1.11
CA ASP A 229 -15.71 5.59 -1.07
C ASP A 229 -15.87 4.87 0.28
N VAL A 230 -14.74 4.55 0.94
CA VAL A 230 -14.61 3.91 2.25
C VAL A 230 -13.40 4.47 2.99
#